data_AF-R8ZZL5-F1
#
_entry.id   AF-R8ZZL5-F1
#
_cell.length_a   1.000
_cell.length_b   1.000
_cell.length_c   1.000
_cell.angle_alpha   90.00
_cell.angle_beta   90.00
_cell.angle_gamma   90.00
#
_symmetry.space_group_name_H-M   'P 1'
#
loop_
_entity.id
_entity.type
_entity.pdbx_description
1 polymer ?
#
loop_
_entity_poly.entity_id
_entity_poly.type
_entity_poly.pdbx_seq_one_letter_code
_entity_poly.pdbx_strand_id
1 'polypeptide(L)'
;MNKTLTRIILSFAIVTLVWNCKSKETKEVGPQAKDTENEAVLEFTKAKEGFISETLFQVAVSSVLPTESERTDEAKTIAEQKSLNLLKTYTIPNLSDKGRKELREISKEGKIVDKNISIGGRYFFLYQIQKSNLKRLVTKDLE
;
A
#
# COMPACT_ATOMS: atom_id res chain seq x y z
N MET A 1 24.03 -41.51 -52.72
CA MET A 1 24.11 -41.13 -51.30
C MET A 1 24.76 -42.26 -50.54
N ASN A 2 25.95 -41.97 -50.01
CA ASN A 2 26.94 -42.94 -49.58
C ASN A 2 26.66 -43.49 -48.18
N LYS A 3 26.88 -44.80 -48.06
CA LYS A 3 26.83 -45.56 -46.83
C LYS A 3 28.10 -45.31 -46.00
N THR A 4 27.92 -45.45 -44.69
CA THR A 4 28.91 -45.86 -43.68
C THR A 4 30.12 -44.97 -43.47
N LEU A 5 30.09 -44.22 -42.36
CA LEU A 5 31.31 -43.78 -41.68
C LEU A 5 31.10 -43.83 -40.18
N THR A 6 31.42 -45.01 -39.63
CA THR A 6 31.56 -45.30 -38.21
C THR A 6 32.94 -44.86 -37.77
N ARG A 7 33.06 -43.91 -36.83
CA ARG A 7 34.28 -43.70 -36.05
C ARG A 7 33.98 -43.26 -34.60
N ILE A 8 34.44 -44.12 -33.66
CA ILE A 8 35.28 -43.87 -32.46
C ILE A 8 34.81 -42.73 -31.51
N ILE A 9 34.61 -42.96 -30.21
CA ILE A 9 35.53 -42.65 -29.07
C ILE A 9 34.67 -42.85 -27.81
N LEU A 10 34.88 -43.87 -26.98
CA LEU A 10 35.83 -43.97 -25.86
C LEU A 10 35.04 -44.04 -24.54
N SER A 11 35.14 -45.22 -23.95
CA SER A 11 34.93 -45.57 -22.55
C SER A 11 35.21 -44.46 -21.54
N PHE A 12 34.24 -44.15 -20.68
CA PHE A 12 34.50 -43.85 -19.27
C PHE A 12 33.38 -44.44 -18.41
N ALA A 13 33.70 -45.56 -17.78
CA ALA A 13 32.95 -46.10 -16.67
C ALA A 13 33.26 -45.27 -15.42
N ILE A 14 32.26 -44.66 -14.82
CA ILE A 14 32.31 -44.22 -13.42
C ILE A 14 31.02 -44.68 -12.76
N VAL A 15 31.09 -45.89 -12.18
CA VAL A 15 30.18 -46.39 -11.18
C VAL A 15 30.70 -45.93 -9.82
N THR A 16 29.96 -45.04 -9.17
CA THR A 16 29.91 -44.85 -7.70
C THR A 16 28.52 -44.28 -7.41
N LEU A 17 27.49 -45.08 -7.15
CA LEU A 17 27.16 -45.65 -5.84
C LEU A 17 27.34 -44.64 -4.70
N VAL A 18 26.33 -43.77 -4.51
CA VAL A 18 26.05 -43.17 -3.20
C VAL A 18 24.60 -43.47 -2.83
N TRP A 19 24.50 -44.57 -2.10
CA TRP A 19 23.43 -44.91 -1.18
C TRP A 19 23.36 -43.83 -0.10
N ASN A 20 22.27 -43.08 -0.02
CA ASN A 20 21.77 -42.62 1.29
C ASN A 20 20.28 -42.28 1.24
N CYS A 21 19.46 -43.28 1.56
CA CYS A 21 18.13 -43.08 2.11
C CYS A 21 18.26 -42.38 3.46
N LYS A 22 17.79 -41.15 3.58
CA LYS A 22 17.26 -40.63 4.84
C LYS A 22 16.00 -39.83 4.55
N SER A 23 14.88 -40.50 4.80
CA SER A 23 13.56 -39.91 4.95
C SER A 23 13.66 -38.71 5.89
N LYS A 24 13.32 -37.53 5.39
CA LYS A 24 12.96 -36.39 6.23
C LYS A 24 11.49 -36.10 5.95
N GLU A 25 10.70 -36.48 6.94
CA GLU A 25 9.40 -35.89 7.28
C GLU A 25 9.32 -34.43 6.81
N THR A 26 8.60 -34.21 5.72
CA THR A 26 8.13 -32.87 5.37
C THR A 26 7.07 -32.52 6.39
N LYS A 27 7.46 -31.78 7.44
CA LYS A 27 6.51 -31.07 8.29
C LYS A 27 5.70 -30.16 7.38
N GLU A 28 4.43 -30.50 7.19
CA GLU A 28 3.44 -29.55 6.69
C GLU A 28 3.53 -28.28 7.52
N VAL A 29 3.94 -27.21 6.86
CA VAL A 29 3.91 -25.85 7.37
C VAL A 29 2.44 -25.54 7.65
N GLY A 30 2.13 -25.29 8.93
CA GLY A 30 0.78 -25.02 9.40
C GLY A 30 0.10 -23.85 8.68
N PRO A 31 -1.23 -23.74 8.79
CA PRO A 31 -2.01 -22.67 8.17
C PRO A 31 -1.78 -21.36 8.92
N GLN A 32 -0.76 -20.59 8.51
CA GLN A 32 -0.38 -19.33 9.14
C GLN A 32 -0.85 -18.11 8.33
N ALA A 33 -2.13 -18.08 7.95
CA ALA A 33 -2.68 -17.00 7.10
C ALA A 33 -3.89 -16.26 7.69
N LYS A 34 -4.50 -16.71 8.79
CA LYS A 34 -5.76 -16.10 9.29
C LYS A 34 -5.60 -15.03 10.37
N ASP A 35 -4.52 -15.04 11.13
CA ASP A 35 -4.36 -14.09 12.24
C ASP A 35 -3.75 -12.75 11.80
N THR A 36 -2.80 -12.78 10.85
CA THR A 36 -2.13 -11.58 10.34
C THR A 36 -3.06 -10.63 9.58
N GLU A 37 -4.04 -11.19 8.85
CA GLU A 37 -5.03 -10.38 8.13
C GLU A 37 -5.89 -9.55 9.11
N ASN A 38 -6.33 -10.16 10.23
CA ASN A 38 -7.16 -9.48 11.22
C ASN A 38 -6.40 -8.34 11.93
N GLU A 39 -5.11 -8.53 12.24
CA GLU A 39 -4.29 -7.48 12.86
C GLU A 39 -4.12 -6.28 11.91
N ALA A 40 -3.83 -6.51 10.63
CA ALA A 40 -3.66 -5.44 9.66
C ALA A 40 -4.96 -4.62 9.43
N VAL A 41 -6.14 -5.26 9.46
CA VAL A 41 -7.44 -4.53 9.38
C VAL A 41 -7.57 -3.61 10.58
N LEU A 42 -7.27 -4.14 11.76
CA LEU A 42 -7.42 -3.44 13.02
C LEU A 42 -6.46 -2.26 13.12
N GLU A 43 -5.23 -2.41 12.64
CA GLU A 43 -4.24 -1.33 12.57
C GLU A 43 -4.69 -0.22 11.61
N PHE A 44 -5.23 -0.56 10.44
CA PHE A 44 -5.68 0.44 9.48
C PHE A 44 -6.97 1.15 9.93
N THR A 45 -7.93 0.43 10.52
CA THR A 45 -9.14 1.06 11.11
C THR A 45 -8.81 1.92 12.33
N LYS A 46 -7.66 1.69 12.98
CA LYS A 46 -7.13 2.53 14.04
C LYS A 46 -6.13 3.59 13.54
N ALA A 47 -5.88 3.67 12.23
CA ALA A 47 -4.96 4.64 11.68
C ALA A 47 -5.43 6.05 12.07
N LYS A 48 -4.55 6.79 12.73
CA LYS A 48 -4.86 8.15 13.16
C LYS A 48 -5.14 9.01 11.93
N GLU A 49 -6.29 9.69 11.94
CA GLU A 49 -6.67 10.66 10.90
C GLU A 49 -6.53 12.09 11.44
N GLY A 50 -6.34 13.04 10.53
CA GLY A 50 -6.12 14.44 10.83
C GLY A 50 -4.64 14.80 10.92
N PHE A 51 -4.31 15.79 11.74
CA PHE A 51 -2.92 16.22 11.94
C PHE A 51 -2.13 15.18 12.74
N ILE A 52 -1.16 14.56 12.08
CA ILE A 52 -0.19 13.65 12.71
C ILE A 52 0.95 14.47 13.33
N SER A 53 1.37 15.53 12.64
CA SER A 53 2.35 16.50 13.10
C SER A 53 1.98 17.91 12.61
N GLU A 54 2.82 18.91 12.90
CA GLU A 54 2.65 20.28 12.38
C GLU A 54 2.75 20.37 10.85
N THR A 55 3.35 19.36 10.21
CA THR A 55 3.62 19.33 8.76
C THR A 55 2.91 18.21 8.00
N LEU A 56 2.28 17.27 8.72
CA LEU A 56 1.67 16.07 8.15
C LEU A 56 0.20 15.96 8.55
N PHE A 57 -0.65 15.90 7.54
CA PHE A 57 -2.06 15.56 7.68
C PHE A 57 -2.35 14.24 6.95
N GLN A 58 -3.13 13.37 7.56
CA GLN A 58 -3.40 12.02 7.05
C GLN A 58 -4.88 11.69 7.05
N VAL A 59 -5.33 11.00 6.01
CA VAL A 59 -6.62 10.30 5.99
C VAL A 59 -6.43 8.87 5.48
N ALA A 60 -7.27 7.98 5.99
CA ALA A 60 -7.36 6.58 5.65
C ALA A 60 -8.61 6.35 4.81
N VAL A 61 -8.46 5.69 3.67
CA VAL A 61 -9.56 5.33 2.75
C VAL A 61 -9.42 3.89 2.28
N SER A 62 -10.49 3.35 1.68
CA SER A 62 -10.47 2.00 1.13
C SER A 62 -11.17 1.94 -0.23
N SER A 63 -10.74 1.01 -1.08
CA SER A 63 -11.39 0.68 -2.36
C SER A 63 -11.64 -0.83 -2.46
N VAL A 64 -12.67 -1.22 -3.21
CA VAL A 64 -13.00 -2.63 -3.52
C VAL A 64 -12.88 -2.93 -5.02
N LEU A 65 -12.33 -2.00 -5.81
CA LEU A 65 -12.24 -2.16 -7.25
C LEU A 65 -11.25 -3.27 -7.64
N PRO A 66 -11.48 -3.95 -8.77
CA PRO A 66 -10.74 -5.16 -9.11
C PRO A 66 -9.30 -4.89 -9.55
N THR A 67 -9.03 -3.75 -10.21
CA THR A 67 -7.70 -3.41 -10.71
C THR A 67 -6.99 -2.37 -9.84
N GLU A 68 -5.65 -2.44 -9.75
CA GLU A 68 -4.87 -1.50 -8.92
C GLU A 68 -5.02 -0.05 -9.37
N SER A 69 -5.07 0.20 -10.68
CA SER A 69 -5.23 1.55 -11.23
C SER A 69 -6.55 2.16 -10.79
N GLU A 70 -7.66 1.44 -11.02
CA GLU A 70 -9.00 1.89 -10.64
C GLU A 70 -9.10 2.12 -9.13
N ARG A 71 -8.54 1.21 -8.31
CA ARG A 71 -8.51 1.38 -6.86
C ARG A 71 -7.78 2.64 -6.44
N THR A 72 -6.62 2.90 -7.05
CA THR A 72 -5.80 4.06 -6.68
C THR A 72 -6.49 5.36 -7.07
N ASP A 73 -7.12 5.42 -8.24
CA ASP A 73 -7.83 6.60 -8.73
C ASP A 73 -9.09 6.89 -7.89
N GLU A 74 -9.85 5.84 -7.55
CA GLU A 74 -11.00 5.95 -6.65
C GLU A 74 -10.56 6.37 -5.25
N ALA A 75 -9.57 5.67 -4.66
CA ALA A 75 -9.06 5.97 -3.34
C ALA A 75 -8.55 7.42 -3.25
N LYS A 76 -7.84 7.90 -4.28
CA LYS A 76 -7.39 9.28 -4.33
C LYS A 76 -8.57 10.26 -4.33
N THR A 77 -9.58 10.03 -5.17
CA THR A 77 -10.76 10.90 -5.25
C THR A 77 -11.51 10.97 -3.91
N ILE A 78 -11.72 9.81 -3.27
CA ILE A 78 -12.36 9.72 -1.95
C ILE A 78 -11.50 10.43 -0.89
N ALA A 79 -10.18 10.23 -0.93
CA ALA A 79 -9.26 10.83 0.02
C ALA A 79 -9.18 12.36 -0.10
N GLU A 80 -9.18 12.91 -1.31
CA GLU A 80 -9.22 14.37 -1.52
C GLU A 80 -10.49 14.98 -0.89
N GLN A 81 -11.65 14.37 -1.14
CA GLN A 81 -12.91 14.82 -0.57
C GLN A 81 -12.95 14.67 0.96
N LYS A 82 -12.51 13.52 1.48
CA LYS A 82 -12.44 13.25 2.92
C LYS A 82 -11.47 14.21 3.60
N SER A 83 -10.31 14.44 3.01
CA SER A 83 -9.31 15.37 3.51
C SER A 83 -9.87 16.80 3.56
N LEU A 84 -10.56 17.26 2.53
CA LEU A 84 -11.18 18.59 2.55
C LEU A 84 -12.20 18.71 3.69
N ASN A 85 -13.06 17.71 3.85
CA ASN A 85 -14.09 17.72 4.90
C ASN A 85 -13.48 17.72 6.30
N LEU A 86 -12.42 16.94 6.51
CA LEU A 86 -11.74 16.89 7.79
C LEU A 86 -10.92 18.16 8.05
N LEU A 87 -10.25 18.73 7.04
CA LEU A 87 -9.54 20.00 7.18
C LEU A 87 -10.47 21.13 7.63
N LYS A 88 -11.71 21.19 7.12
CA LYS A 88 -12.72 22.17 7.55
C LYS A 88 -13.05 22.12 9.04
N THR A 89 -12.85 20.98 9.72
CA THR A 89 -13.09 20.89 11.17
C THR A 89 -11.99 21.53 12.00
N TYR A 90 -10.82 21.80 11.39
CA TYR A 90 -9.68 22.45 12.03
C TYR A 90 -9.55 23.93 11.67
N THR A 91 -10.23 24.39 10.64
CA THR A 91 -10.15 25.78 10.18
C THR A 91 -10.91 26.75 11.07
N ILE A 92 -10.56 28.03 10.97
CA ILE A 92 -11.31 29.12 11.59
C ILE A 92 -12.77 29.19 11.05
N PRO A 93 -13.74 29.59 11.88
CA PRO A 93 -15.10 29.85 11.41
C PRO A 93 -15.11 31.02 10.43
N ASN A 94 -16.01 30.98 9.44
CA ASN A 94 -16.24 32.05 8.46
C ASN A 94 -15.06 32.41 7.55
N LEU A 95 -14.34 31.38 7.08
CA LEU A 95 -13.30 31.53 6.06
C LEU A 95 -13.76 32.29 4.81
N SER A 96 -12.92 33.18 4.28
CA SER A 96 -13.22 33.91 3.04
C SER A 96 -13.25 32.99 1.81
N ASP A 97 -13.73 33.47 0.68
CA ASP A 97 -13.68 32.72 -0.59
C ASP A 97 -12.25 32.33 -1.00
N LYS A 98 -11.27 33.19 -0.71
CA LYS A 98 -9.87 32.94 -1.03
C LYS A 98 -9.35 31.77 -0.20
N GLY A 99 -9.51 31.81 1.12
CA GLY A 99 -9.09 30.71 1.98
C GLY A 99 -9.89 29.42 1.73
N ARG A 100 -11.18 29.50 1.37
CA ARG A 100 -11.98 28.31 0.98
C ARG A 100 -11.38 27.64 -0.26
N LYS A 101 -10.92 28.43 -1.22
CA LYS A 101 -10.21 27.95 -2.40
C LYS A 101 -8.86 27.35 -2.01
N GLU A 102 -8.07 28.03 -1.19
CA GLU A 102 -6.76 27.55 -0.75
C GLU A 102 -6.86 26.24 0.05
N LEU A 103 -7.83 26.12 0.95
CA LEU A 103 -8.13 24.89 1.68
C LEU A 103 -8.44 23.71 0.74
N ARG A 104 -9.18 23.99 -0.35
CA ARG A 104 -9.48 23.00 -1.39
C ARG A 104 -8.22 22.59 -2.14
N GLU A 105 -7.35 23.52 -2.48
CA GLU A 105 -6.08 23.18 -3.14
C GLU A 105 -5.19 22.35 -2.20
N ILE A 106 -5.06 22.74 -0.93
CA ILE A 106 -4.32 21.98 0.09
C ILE A 106 -4.84 20.54 0.17
N SER A 107 -6.16 20.32 0.14
CA SER A 107 -6.74 18.97 0.22
C SER A 107 -6.33 18.05 -0.93
N LYS A 108 -5.92 18.61 -2.07
CA LYS A 108 -5.50 17.90 -3.28
C LYS A 108 -3.99 17.70 -3.42
N GLU A 109 -3.19 18.34 -2.55
CA GLU A 109 -1.73 18.25 -2.59
C GLU A 109 -1.19 16.91 -2.05
N GLY A 110 -2.05 16.07 -1.47
CA GLY A 110 -1.66 14.83 -0.85
C GLY A 110 -1.33 13.69 -1.82
N LYS A 111 -0.70 12.65 -1.29
CA LYS A 111 -0.26 11.47 -2.04
C LYS A 111 -0.67 10.19 -1.32
N ILE A 112 -0.93 9.14 -2.09
CA ILE A 112 -1.12 7.79 -1.57
C ILE A 112 0.26 7.22 -1.23
N VAL A 113 0.50 6.90 0.04
CA VAL A 113 1.82 6.50 0.55
C VAL A 113 1.90 5.00 0.83
N ASP A 114 0.81 4.39 1.28
CA ASP A 114 0.76 2.96 1.57
C ASP A 114 -0.17 2.27 0.57
N LYS A 115 0.43 1.61 -0.41
CA LYS A 115 -0.30 1.02 -1.52
C LYS A 115 -0.64 -0.42 -1.19
N ASN A 116 -1.92 -0.63 -0.89
CA ASN A 116 -2.58 -1.94 -0.93
C ASN A 116 -2.21 -2.90 0.19
N ILE A 117 -2.62 -2.59 1.40
CA ILE A 117 -2.97 -3.68 2.31
C ILE A 117 -4.33 -4.21 1.83
N SER A 118 -4.34 -5.41 1.24
CA SER A 118 -5.56 -6.10 0.80
C SER A 118 -6.03 -7.02 1.91
N ILE A 119 -7.28 -6.84 2.35
CA ILE A 119 -7.87 -7.68 3.39
C ILE A 119 -9.32 -7.97 3.05
N GLY A 120 -9.65 -9.26 2.93
CA GLY A 120 -11.00 -9.69 2.53
C GLY A 120 -11.46 -9.09 1.19
N GLY A 121 -10.52 -8.82 0.27
CA GLY A 121 -10.80 -8.20 -1.03
C GLY A 121 -11.01 -6.67 -0.99
N ARG A 122 -10.85 -6.03 0.17
CA ARG A 122 -10.84 -4.57 0.31
C ARG A 122 -9.40 -4.09 0.45
N TYR A 123 -9.08 -3.03 -0.25
CA TYR A 123 -7.75 -2.44 -0.27
C TYR A 123 -7.76 -1.12 0.48
N PHE A 124 -6.79 -0.95 1.35
CA PHE A 124 -6.68 0.21 2.22
C PHE A 124 -5.51 1.11 1.80
N PHE A 125 -5.71 2.43 1.91
CA PHE A 125 -4.77 3.44 1.45
C PHE A 125 -4.64 4.61 2.43
N LEU A 126 -3.40 4.96 2.75
CA LEU A 126 -3.09 6.21 3.45
C LEU A 126 -2.85 7.33 2.44
N TYR A 127 -3.60 8.41 2.57
CA TYR A 127 -3.39 9.64 1.84
C TYR A 127 -2.81 10.69 2.78
N GLN A 128 -1.66 11.23 2.41
CA GLN A 128 -0.88 12.13 3.26
C GLN A 128 -0.62 13.45 2.54
N ILE A 129 -0.94 14.56 3.20
CA ILE A 129 -0.56 15.91 2.80
C ILE A 129 0.64 16.31 3.64
N GLN A 130 1.79 16.50 2.99
CA GLN A 130 3.03 16.93 3.61
C GLN A 130 3.36 18.34 3.16
N LYS A 131 3.32 19.30 4.09
CA LYS A 131 3.61 20.73 3.81
C LYS A 131 4.21 21.39 5.04
N SER A 132 5.16 22.30 4.84
CA SER A 132 5.73 23.09 5.93
C SER A 132 4.66 23.92 6.63
N ASN A 133 4.62 23.91 7.96
CA ASN A 133 3.66 24.66 8.78
C ASN A 133 2.17 24.40 8.44
N LEU A 134 1.84 23.24 7.89
CA LEU A 134 0.49 22.91 7.42
C LEU A 134 -0.58 23.14 8.48
N LYS A 135 -0.35 22.70 9.72
CA LYS A 135 -1.32 22.83 10.80
C LYS A 135 -1.57 24.28 11.17
N ARG A 136 -0.52 25.09 11.29
CA ARG A 136 -0.64 26.53 11.54
C ARG A 136 -1.38 27.23 10.39
N LEU A 137 -1.01 26.92 9.15
CA LEU A 137 -1.67 27.47 7.97
C LEU A 137 -3.18 27.24 8.03
N VAL A 138 -3.60 25.99 8.19
CA VAL A 138 -5.02 25.61 8.20
C VAL A 138 -5.78 26.19 9.41
N THR A 139 -5.16 26.22 10.59
CA THR A 139 -5.84 26.60 11.83
C THR A 139 -5.85 28.11 12.11
N LYS A 140 -4.99 28.90 11.46
CA LYS A 140 -4.82 30.32 11.78
C LYS A 140 -4.57 31.24 10.59
N ASP A 141 -3.78 30.81 9.62
CA ASP A 141 -3.23 31.72 8.60
C ASP A 141 -4.05 31.75 7.29
N LEU A 142 -5.07 30.90 7.15
CA LEU A 142 -6.01 31.00 6.03
C LEU A 142 -6.99 32.15 6.24
N GLU A 143 -7.06 33.06 5.26
CA GLU A 143 -7.97 34.22 5.22
C GLU A 143 -9.21 33.95 4.38
#